data_AF-A0A7S0CQE0-F1
#
_entry.id   AF-A0A7S0CQE0-F1
#
_cell.length_a   1.000
_cell.length_b   1.000
_cell.length_c   1.000
_cell.angle_alpha   90.00
_cell.angle_beta   90.00
_cell.angle_gamma   90.00
#
_symmetry.space_group_name_H-M   'P 1'
#
loop_
_entity.id
_entity.type
_entity.pdbx_description
1 polymer ?
#
loop_
_entity_poly.entity_id
_entity_poly.type
_entity_poly.pdbx_seq_one_letter_code
_entity_poly.pdbx_strand_id
1 'polypeptide(L)'
;TLSSTLAVTGNVNVNNGKFVVTASDGSLNINSGKLTVAGDSGNTAIFGTLGVTAATTLSSTLGVTGDVAVNTNKFVVTATSGNTAIAGTLSAGATTLSSTLAVTGATTLSSTLAVSGGTTLSSTLAVTSAATLSGTLTVAASTTLSDTLAVTGNVNVNTNKFVDRHER
;
A
#
# COMPACT_ATOMS: atom_id res chain seq x y z
N THR A 1 -2.76 -58.56 16.51
CA THR A 1 -2.07 -57.26 16.42
C THR A 1 -0.71 -57.51 15.80
N LEU A 2 -0.22 -56.62 14.92
CA LEU A 2 1.19 -56.63 14.57
C LEU A 2 1.95 -55.88 15.67
N SER A 3 3.06 -56.45 16.15
CA SER A 3 3.97 -55.79 17.11
C SER A 3 5.10 -55.03 16.41
N SER A 4 5.13 -55.04 15.07
CA SER A 4 6.14 -54.41 14.21
C SER A 4 5.51 -53.89 12.90
N THR A 5 6.35 -53.41 11.97
CA THR A 5 5.93 -52.90 10.66
C THR A 5 5.37 -53.99 9.75
N LEU A 6 4.25 -53.72 9.07
CA LEU A 6 3.72 -54.57 8.00
C LEU A 6 4.42 -54.22 6.67
N ALA A 7 5.06 -55.20 6.02
CA ALA A 7 5.61 -55.04 4.69
C ALA A 7 4.57 -55.42 3.63
N VAL A 8 4.31 -54.53 2.66
CA VAL A 8 3.41 -54.78 1.53
C VAL A 8 4.15 -54.43 0.25
N THR A 9 4.23 -55.37 -0.69
CA THR A 9 4.92 -55.18 -1.98
C THR A 9 3.99 -54.66 -3.08
N GLY A 10 2.68 -54.88 -2.93
CA GLY A 10 1.65 -54.33 -3.82
C GLY A 10 1.00 -53.08 -3.24
N ASN A 11 0.09 -52.49 -4.02
CA ASN A 11 -0.69 -51.34 -3.57
C ASN A 11 -1.55 -51.71 -2.35
N VAL A 12 -1.65 -50.79 -1.39
CA VAL A 12 -2.66 -50.87 -0.34
C VAL A 12 -3.93 -50.24 -0.90
N ASN A 13 -5.01 -51.01 -1.03
CA ASN A 13 -6.29 -50.52 -1.52
C ASN A 13 -7.40 -50.88 -0.53
N VAL A 14 -8.00 -49.88 0.10
CA VAL A 14 -9.05 -50.06 1.10
C VAL A 14 -10.37 -49.54 0.55
N ASN A 15 -11.43 -50.34 0.76
CA ASN A 15 -12.81 -50.00 0.42
C ASN A 15 -12.97 -49.53 -1.04
N ASN A 16 -12.45 -50.34 -1.96
CA ASN A 16 -12.54 -50.13 -3.40
C ASN A 16 -12.03 -48.75 -3.86
N GLY A 17 -10.84 -48.36 -3.40
CA GLY A 17 -10.14 -47.15 -3.86
C GLY A 17 -10.39 -45.89 -3.01
N LYS A 18 -11.09 -45.99 -1.88
CA LYS A 18 -11.30 -44.83 -0.99
C LYS A 18 -10.06 -44.43 -0.21
N PHE A 19 -9.14 -45.35 0.01
CA PHE A 19 -7.81 -45.07 0.55
C PHE A 19 -6.83 -45.96 -0.21
N VAL A 20 -5.89 -45.34 -0.93
CA VAL A 20 -4.88 -46.03 -1.73
C VAL A 20 -3.50 -45.51 -1.37
N VAL A 21 -2.56 -46.43 -1.15
CA VAL A 21 -1.12 -46.16 -1.18
C VAL A 21 -0.53 -46.97 -2.32
N THR A 22 0.07 -46.28 -3.29
CA THR A 22 0.67 -46.89 -4.48
C THR A 22 2.08 -47.38 -4.17
N ALA A 23 2.39 -48.65 -4.46
CA ALA A 23 3.68 -49.25 -4.12
C ALA A 23 4.84 -48.78 -4.99
N SER A 24 4.58 -48.38 -6.24
CA SER A 24 5.65 -47.98 -7.17
C SER A 24 6.31 -46.66 -6.81
N ASP A 25 5.60 -45.74 -6.15
CA ASP A 25 6.07 -44.38 -5.86
C ASP A 25 5.74 -43.91 -4.43
N GLY A 26 4.92 -44.62 -3.66
CA GLY A 26 4.48 -44.23 -2.33
C GLY A 26 3.33 -43.21 -2.31
N SER A 27 2.72 -42.91 -3.46
CA SER A 27 1.65 -41.90 -3.55
C SER A 27 0.43 -42.27 -2.69
N LEU A 28 -0.08 -41.29 -1.95
CA LEU A 28 -1.33 -41.38 -1.19
C LEU A 28 -2.49 -40.81 -1.99
N ASN A 29 -3.61 -41.53 -2.05
CA ASN A 29 -4.86 -41.05 -2.65
C ASN A 29 -6.05 -41.40 -1.75
N ILE A 30 -6.76 -40.36 -1.30
CA ILE A 30 -7.94 -40.47 -0.44
C ILE A 30 -9.20 -40.03 -1.20
N ASN A 31 -10.24 -40.84 -1.07
CA ASN A 31 -11.59 -40.59 -1.58
C ASN A 31 -11.59 -40.19 -3.06
N SER A 32 -10.87 -40.98 -3.88
CA SER A 32 -10.76 -40.78 -5.33
C SER A 32 -10.23 -39.39 -5.71
N GLY A 33 -9.19 -38.93 -5.02
CA GLY A 33 -8.40 -37.76 -5.38
C GLY A 33 -8.70 -36.49 -4.58
N LYS A 34 -9.63 -36.50 -3.62
CA LYS A 34 -9.95 -35.28 -2.83
C LYS A 34 -8.78 -34.79 -1.98
N LEU A 35 -7.94 -35.71 -1.52
CA LEU A 35 -6.65 -35.45 -0.91
C LEU A 35 -5.63 -36.42 -1.54
N THR A 36 -4.59 -35.87 -2.15
CA THR A 36 -3.47 -36.66 -2.66
C THR A 36 -2.14 -36.15 -2.12
N VAL A 37 -1.18 -37.04 -1.96
CA VAL A 37 0.24 -36.70 -1.74
C VAL A 37 1.04 -37.49 -2.76
N ALA A 38 1.71 -36.79 -3.66
CA ALA A 38 2.57 -37.42 -4.66
C ALA A 38 3.82 -37.98 -3.97
N GLY A 39 4.12 -39.26 -4.17
CA GLY A 39 5.21 -39.91 -3.44
C GLY A 39 6.62 -39.49 -3.90
N ASP A 40 6.76 -39.07 -5.16
CA ASP A 40 8.02 -38.58 -5.75
C ASP A 40 8.43 -37.18 -5.27
N SER A 41 7.45 -36.33 -4.99
CA SER A 41 7.63 -34.90 -4.73
C SER A 41 7.11 -34.42 -3.38
N GLY A 42 6.25 -35.21 -2.73
CA GLY A 42 5.53 -34.81 -1.51
C GLY A 42 4.42 -33.78 -1.76
N ASN A 43 4.17 -33.42 -3.02
CA ASN A 43 3.18 -32.41 -3.38
C ASN A 43 1.78 -32.85 -2.93
N THR A 44 1.13 -32.01 -2.14
CA THR A 44 -0.21 -32.27 -1.61
C THR A 44 -1.25 -31.50 -2.41
N ALA A 45 -2.28 -32.19 -2.91
CA ALA A 45 -3.45 -31.54 -3.51
C ALA A 45 -4.67 -31.73 -2.62
N ILE A 46 -5.41 -30.64 -2.39
CA ILE A 46 -6.67 -30.62 -1.65
C ILE A 46 -7.71 -29.96 -2.56
N PHE A 47 -8.66 -30.74 -3.08
CA PHE A 47 -9.70 -30.21 -3.99
C PHE A 47 -10.83 -29.48 -3.26
N GLY A 48 -10.89 -29.61 -1.93
CA GLY A 48 -11.78 -28.84 -1.07
C GLY A 48 -11.09 -27.62 -0.44
N THR A 49 -11.69 -27.07 0.61
CA THR A 49 -11.09 -26.01 1.41
C THR A 49 -10.09 -26.58 2.40
N LEU A 50 -8.88 -26.03 2.44
CA LEU A 50 -7.94 -26.25 3.54
C LEU A 50 -8.26 -25.28 4.68
N GLY A 51 -8.76 -25.80 5.80
CA GLY A 51 -8.91 -25.03 7.03
C GLY A 51 -7.64 -25.12 7.88
N VAL A 52 -7.08 -23.99 8.31
CA VAL A 52 -5.93 -23.94 9.21
C VAL A 52 -6.31 -23.13 10.45
N THR A 53 -6.29 -23.76 11.62
CA THR A 53 -6.70 -23.14 12.89
C THR A 53 -5.54 -22.55 13.67
N ALA A 54 -4.32 -22.96 13.36
CA ALA A 54 -3.08 -22.46 13.93
C ALA A 54 -2.32 -21.58 12.93
N ALA A 55 -1.15 -21.06 13.35
CA ALA A 55 -0.29 -20.26 12.48
C ALA A 55 0.23 -21.06 11.28
N THR A 56 0.35 -20.40 10.13
CA THR A 56 0.92 -20.97 8.91
C THR A 56 2.28 -20.31 8.63
N THR A 57 3.31 -21.11 8.37
CA THR A 57 4.64 -20.63 7.95
C THR A 57 4.97 -21.22 6.58
N LEU A 58 5.36 -20.38 5.62
CA LEU A 58 5.89 -20.79 4.32
C LEU A 58 7.38 -20.46 4.26
N SER A 59 8.20 -21.43 3.86
CA SER A 59 9.64 -21.23 3.65
C SER A 59 9.96 -20.52 2.32
N SER A 60 8.96 -20.42 1.44
CA SER A 60 9.07 -19.81 0.12
C SER A 60 7.80 -18.99 -0.17
N THR A 61 7.42 -18.88 -1.44
CA THR A 61 6.34 -18.02 -1.90
C THR A 61 4.95 -18.62 -1.69
N LEU A 62 3.96 -17.73 -1.57
CA LEU A 62 2.54 -18.07 -1.67
C LEU A 62 2.01 -17.54 -3.01
N GLY A 63 1.53 -18.45 -3.88
CA GLY A 63 0.78 -18.08 -5.06
C GLY A 63 -0.71 -17.98 -4.76
N VAL A 64 -1.34 -16.86 -5.10
CA VAL A 64 -2.80 -16.67 -4.96
C VAL A 64 -3.36 -16.21 -6.30
N THR A 65 -4.31 -16.95 -6.85
CA THR A 65 -4.97 -16.62 -8.13
C THR A 65 -6.22 -15.76 -7.95
N GLY A 66 -6.88 -15.87 -6.80
CA GLY A 66 -8.00 -15.02 -6.40
C GLY A 66 -7.55 -13.83 -5.54
N ASP A 67 -8.53 -13.08 -5.04
CA ASP A 67 -8.27 -11.95 -4.15
C ASP A 67 -7.65 -12.41 -2.82
N VAL A 68 -6.74 -11.60 -2.28
CA VAL A 68 -6.24 -11.78 -0.90
C VAL A 68 -7.05 -10.87 0.01
N ALA A 69 -7.88 -11.43 0.89
CA ALA A 69 -8.71 -10.68 1.82
C ALA A 69 -8.40 -11.05 3.27
N VAL A 70 -7.95 -10.07 4.07
CA VAL A 70 -7.72 -10.23 5.52
C VAL A 70 -8.91 -9.68 6.28
N ASN A 71 -9.46 -10.53 7.18
CA ASN A 71 -10.63 -10.21 8.00
C ASN A 71 -11.77 -9.62 7.14
N THR A 72 -12.11 -10.37 6.09
CA THR A 72 -13.11 -10.03 5.05
C THR A 72 -12.75 -8.82 4.18
N ASN A 73 -12.48 -7.65 4.74
CA ASN A 73 -12.27 -6.42 3.98
C ASN A 73 -11.32 -5.39 4.60
N LYS A 74 -10.56 -5.75 5.66
CA LYS A 74 -9.68 -4.77 6.33
C LYS A 74 -8.40 -4.50 5.55
N PHE A 75 -7.91 -5.49 4.83
CA PHE A 75 -6.86 -5.39 3.84
C PHE A 75 -7.22 -6.32 2.68
N VAL A 76 -7.34 -5.77 1.47
CA VAL A 76 -7.68 -6.53 0.27
C VAL A 76 -6.67 -6.22 -0.83
N VAL A 77 -6.13 -7.25 -1.48
CA VAL A 77 -5.44 -7.14 -2.77
C VAL A 77 -6.34 -7.77 -3.83
N THR A 78 -6.77 -6.96 -4.79
CA THR A 78 -7.66 -7.40 -5.88
C THR A 78 -6.84 -8.06 -6.98
N ALA A 79 -7.11 -9.33 -7.31
CA ALA A 79 -6.29 -10.13 -8.23
C ALA A 79 -6.22 -9.54 -9.65
N THR A 80 -7.29 -8.92 -10.12
CA THR A 80 -7.37 -8.39 -11.49
C THR A 80 -6.56 -7.11 -11.71
N SER A 81 -6.26 -6.36 -10.65
CA SER A 81 -5.59 -5.05 -10.75
C SER A 81 -4.34 -4.92 -9.89
N GLY A 82 -4.16 -5.78 -8.89
CA GLY A 82 -3.16 -5.61 -7.84
C GLY A 82 -3.47 -4.45 -6.87
N ASN A 83 -4.64 -3.81 -7.00
CA ASN A 83 -5.00 -2.68 -6.14
C ASN A 83 -5.20 -3.15 -4.70
N THR A 84 -4.62 -2.37 -3.78
CA THR A 84 -4.73 -2.59 -2.34
C THR A 84 -5.77 -1.66 -1.74
N ALA A 85 -6.74 -2.21 -1.01
CA ALA A 85 -7.65 -1.45 -0.15
C ALA A 85 -7.27 -1.66 1.31
N ILE A 86 -7.07 -0.57 2.05
CA ILE A 86 -6.79 -0.56 3.49
C ILE A 86 -7.92 0.21 4.16
N ALA A 87 -8.78 -0.48 4.92
CA ALA A 87 -9.94 0.15 5.54
C ALA A 87 -9.57 1.03 6.76
N GLY A 88 -8.36 0.86 7.30
CA GLY A 88 -7.83 1.64 8.42
C GLY A 88 -6.72 2.61 7.98
N THR A 89 -5.87 2.99 8.94
CA THR A 89 -4.72 3.87 8.69
C THR A 89 -3.54 3.07 8.13
N LEU A 90 -2.90 3.58 7.08
CA LEU A 90 -1.59 3.11 6.63
C LEU A 90 -0.48 3.85 7.40
N SER A 91 0.27 3.12 8.21
CA SER A 91 1.55 3.61 8.77
C SER A 91 2.68 2.97 7.99
N ALA A 92 3.45 3.79 7.29
CA ALA A 92 4.58 3.36 6.47
C ALA A 92 5.82 4.20 6.79
N GLY A 93 7.00 3.66 6.48
CA GLY A 93 8.25 4.42 6.53
C GLY A 93 8.38 5.36 5.32
N ALA A 94 9.59 5.47 4.77
CA ALA A 94 9.80 6.21 3.53
C ALA A 94 8.93 5.63 2.40
N THR A 95 8.19 6.51 1.71
CA THR A 95 7.28 6.12 0.62
C THR A 95 7.66 6.89 -0.64
N THR A 96 7.86 6.17 -1.74
CA THR A 96 8.07 6.75 -3.08
C THR A 96 6.85 6.41 -3.94
N LEU A 97 6.21 7.44 -4.51
CA LEU A 97 5.13 7.29 -5.47
C LEU A 97 5.67 7.59 -6.88
N SER A 98 5.45 6.68 -7.82
CA SER A 98 5.86 6.85 -9.23
C SER A 98 4.91 7.73 -10.04
N SER A 99 3.78 8.12 -9.44
CA SER A 99 2.71 8.87 -10.08
C SER A 99 2.10 9.87 -9.09
N THR A 100 0.81 10.14 -9.19
CA THR A 100 0.11 11.16 -8.42
C THR A 100 -0.29 10.71 -7.03
N LEU A 101 -0.37 11.67 -6.09
CA LEU A 101 -1.04 11.52 -4.81
C LEU A 101 -2.27 12.44 -4.78
N ALA A 102 -3.45 11.87 -4.57
CA ALA A 102 -4.66 12.63 -4.27
C ALA A 102 -4.94 12.55 -2.76
N VAL A 103 -5.08 13.69 -2.10
CA VAL A 103 -5.47 13.77 -0.68
C VAL A 103 -6.75 14.59 -0.57
N THR A 104 -7.80 13.97 -0.07
CA THR A 104 -9.12 14.62 0.11
C THR A 104 -9.26 15.29 1.48
N GLY A 105 -8.45 14.86 2.45
CA GLY A 105 -8.36 15.45 3.79
C GLY A 105 -7.22 16.45 3.92
N ALA A 106 -6.90 16.81 5.16
CA ALA A 106 -5.76 17.66 5.48
C ALA A 106 -4.45 16.88 5.39
N THR A 107 -3.38 17.58 5.01
CA THR A 107 -2.00 17.07 5.04
C THR A 107 -1.22 17.87 6.07
N THR A 108 -0.53 17.17 6.98
CA THR A 108 0.43 17.78 7.92
C THR A 108 1.83 17.27 7.59
N LEU A 109 2.75 18.18 7.30
CA LEU A 109 4.17 17.90 7.14
C LEU A 109 4.93 18.49 8.33
N SER A 110 5.55 17.65 9.14
CA SER A 110 6.31 18.08 10.33
C SER A 110 7.73 18.57 10.01
N SER A 111 8.12 18.55 8.73
CA SER A 111 9.45 18.92 8.25
C SER A 111 9.32 19.64 6.91
N THR A 112 10.42 19.77 6.18
CA THR A 112 10.51 20.50 4.92
C THR A 112 9.70 19.84 3.80
N LEU A 113 9.01 20.66 3.02
CA LEU A 113 8.45 20.30 1.71
C LEU A 113 9.29 20.94 0.61
N ALA A 114 9.87 20.12 -0.27
CA ALA A 114 10.53 20.58 -1.48
C ALA A 114 9.63 20.28 -2.70
N VAL A 115 9.39 21.29 -3.54
CA VAL A 115 8.59 21.16 -4.75
C VAL A 115 9.41 21.68 -5.93
N SER A 116 9.70 20.83 -6.91
CA SER A 116 10.46 21.19 -8.12
C SER A 116 9.59 21.86 -9.19
N GLY A 117 8.27 21.64 -9.15
CA GLY A 117 7.28 22.26 -10.03
C GLY A 117 6.54 23.43 -9.38
N GLY A 118 5.53 23.94 -10.09
CA GLY A 118 4.65 24.99 -9.56
C GLY A 118 3.74 24.48 -8.44
N THR A 119 3.37 25.38 -7.53
CA THR A 119 2.35 25.12 -6.50
C THR A 119 1.18 26.07 -6.73
N THR A 120 -0.05 25.53 -6.72
CA THR A 120 -1.28 26.34 -6.75
C THR A 120 -2.00 26.18 -5.43
N LEU A 121 -2.23 27.28 -4.72
CA LEU A 121 -3.12 27.32 -3.55
C LEU A 121 -4.40 28.03 -3.95
N SER A 122 -5.53 27.34 -3.88
CA SER A 122 -6.84 27.92 -4.18
C SER A 122 -7.45 28.72 -3.02
N SER A 123 -6.73 28.79 -1.90
CA SER A 123 -7.13 29.48 -0.67
C SER A 123 -5.93 30.20 -0.07
N THR A 124 -6.04 30.62 1.19
CA THR A 124 -5.02 31.39 1.89
C THR A 124 -3.74 30.60 2.13
N LEU A 125 -2.60 31.27 1.94
CA LEU A 125 -1.30 30.84 2.45
C LEU A 125 -0.95 31.68 3.68
N ALA A 126 -0.76 31.04 4.83
CA ALA A 126 -0.18 31.69 6.00
C ALA A 126 1.31 31.36 6.08
N VAL A 127 2.15 32.39 6.17
CA VAL A 127 3.60 32.25 6.36
C VAL A 127 3.96 32.94 7.67
N THR A 128 4.39 32.17 8.66
CA THR A 128 4.69 32.68 10.01
C THR A 128 6.13 33.19 10.15
N SER A 129 6.97 32.91 9.16
CA SER A 129 8.37 33.31 9.08
C SER A 129 8.62 34.07 7.76
N ALA A 130 9.87 34.22 7.36
CA ALA A 130 10.20 34.86 6.09
C ALA A 130 9.76 34.00 4.88
N ALA A 131 9.29 34.68 3.84
CA ALA A 131 9.11 34.13 2.50
C ALA A 131 10.09 34.84 1.55
N THR A 132 10.87 34.07 0.80
CA THR A 132 11.80 34.59 -0.22
C THR A 132 11.27 34.24 -1.61
N LEU A 133 11.04 35.26 -2.44
CA LEU A 133 10.70 35.09 -3.84
C LEU A 133 11.85 35.60 -4.71
N SER A 134 12.51 34.70 -5.43
CA SER A 134 13.59 35.07 -6.36
C SER A 134 13.08 35.54 -7.74
N GLY A 135 11.79 35.36 -8.00
CA GLY A 135 11.11 35.81 -9.22
C GLY A 135 10.19 37.00 -8.96
N THR A 136 9.36 37.31 -9.94
CA THR A 136 8.36 38.38 -9.83
C THR A 136 7.19 37.98 -8.93
N LEU A 137 6.74 38.91 -8.09
CA LEU A 137 5.48 38.81 -7.37
C LEU A 137 4.44 39.72 -8.05
N THR A 138 3.32 39.14 -8.48
CA THR A 138 2.15 39.89 -8.94
C THR A 138 1.06 39.82 -7.88
N VAL A 139 0.54 40.97 -7.46
CA VAL A 139 -0.57 41.06 -6.51
C VAL A 139 -1.71 41.82 -7.19
N ALA A 140 -2.85 41.15 -7.37
CA ALA A 140 -4.01 41.75 -8.04
C ALA A 140 -4.81 42.69 -7.11
N ALA A 141 -4.74 42.45 -5.80
CA ALA A 141 -5.40 43.25 -4.78
C ALA A 141 -4.38 44.14 -4.03
N SER A 142 -4.83 44.82 -2.98
CA SER A 142 -3.96 45.64 -2.14
C SER A 142 -2.96 44.80 -1.34
N THR A 143 -1.72 45.27 -1.25
CA THR A 143 -0.72 44.78 -0.30
C THR A 143 -0.68 45.69 0.92
N THR A 144 -0.67 45.11 2.12
CA THR A 144 -0.41 45.84 3.38
C THR A 144 0.90 45.38 3.98
N LEU A 145 1.80 46.32 4.26
CA LEU A 145 3.03 46.10 5.01
C LEU A 145 2.88 46.84 6.33
N SER A 146 2.99 46.11 7.44
CA SER A 146 2.87 46.70 8.79
C SER A 146 4.17 47.37 9.26
N ASP A 147 5.24 47.21 8.48
CA ASP A 147 6.57 47.75 8.72
C ASP A 147 7.15 48.23 7.38
N THR A 148 8.46 48.39 7.34
CA THR A 148 9.21 49.07 6.31
C THR A 148 9.23 48.29 5.00
N LEU A 149 8.98 49.00 3.90
CA LEU A 149 9.30 48.54 2.56
C LEU A 149 10.65 49.13 2.14
N ALA A 150 11.67 48.27 2.00
CA ALA A 150 12.94 48.65 1.38
C ALA A 150 12.92 48.30 -0.12
N VAL A 151 13.16 49.29 -0.98
CA VAL A 151 13.28 49.09 -2.43
C VAL A 151 14.65 49.57 -2.89
N THR A 152 15.44 48.66 -3.46
CA THR A 152 16.78 48.96 -3.99
C THR A 152 16.76 49.34 -5.48
N GLY A 153 15.64 49.08 -6.16
CA GLY A 153 15.42 49.42 -7.57
C GLY A 153 14.39 50.55 -7.75
N ASN A 154 13.88 50.66 -8.97
CA ASN A 154 12.90 51.68 -9.32
C ASN A 154 11.51 51.34 -8.74
N VAL A 155 10.83 52.36 -8.21
CA VAL A 155 9.41 52.29 -7.86
C VAL A 155 8.62 53.05 -8.92
N ASN A 156 7.69 52.37 -9.60
CA ASN A 156 6.75 53.00 -10.53
C ASN A 156 5.34 53.01 -9.91
N VAL A 157 4.79 54.21 -9.69
CA VAL A 157 3.47 54.40 -9.09
C VAL A 157 2.53 55.01 -10.13
N ASN A 158 1.63 54.21 -10.68
CA ASN A 158 0.87 54.60 -11.87
C ASN A 158 -0.36 55.49 -11.54
N THR A 159 -1.01 55.33 -10.37
CA THR A 159 -2.33 55.94 -10.13
C THR A 159 -2.58 56.58 -8.76
N ASN A 160 -1.70 56.49 -7.74
CA ASN A 160 -1.97 57.09 -6.42
C ASN A 160 -0.82 57.89 -5.82
N LYS A 161 -1.14 59.15 -5.51
CA LYS A 161 -0.33 60.10 -4.74
C LYS A 161 0.02 59.52 -3.38
N PHE A 162 1.27 59.65 -2.97
CA PHE A 162 1.65 59.45 -1.58
C PHE A 162 0.76 60.33 -0.69
N VAL A 163 -0.04 59.69 0.18
CA VAL A 163 -0.79 60.39 1.23
C VAL A 163 0.02 60.22 2.51
N ASP A 164 0.87 61.20 2.78
CA ASP A 164 1.56 61.30 4.06
C ASP A 164 0.55 61.79 5.12
N ARG A 165 0.47 61.08 6.24
CA ARG A 165 -0.36 61.46 7.38
C ARG A 165 0.59 61.91 8.49
N HIS A 166 1.05 63.15 8.45
CA HIS A 166 1.74 63.75 9.58
C HIS A 166 0.78 63.84 10.77
N GLU A 167 1.12 63.19 11.88
CA GLU A 167 0.50 63.46 13.18
C GLU A 167 0.86 64.90 13.59
N ARG A 168 -0.15 65.69 13.98
CA ARG A 168 0.04 67.02 14.57
C ARG A 168 0.22 66.91 16.07
#